data_AF-A0A7D9H9C0-F1
#
_entry.id   AF-A0A7D9H9C0-F1
#
_cell.length_a   1.000
_cell.length_b   1.000
_cell.length_c   1.000
_cell.angle_alpha   90.00
_cell.angle_beta   90.00
_cell.angle_gamma   90.00
#
_symmetry.space_group_name_H-M   'P 1'
#
loop_
_entity.id
_entity.type
_entity.pdbx_description
1 polymer ?
#
loop_
_entity_poly.entity_id
_entity_poly.type
_entity_poly.pdbx_seq_one_letter_code
_entity_poly.pdbx_strand_id
1 'polypeptide(L)'
;MDIDEVFAAAAKEIENSVLYPGLSNTEELKACVLDLLPLQQRDIKSLAVQGTLRAAMSVLQLEENKKSPKKSMVWSKAKDLILLKEIAAEGVMSNKPRSRERGMQWQRIADNITALGQGVTSRAVRDHYNVMAKKYRARMAQEERSTGEGGAELTEAESLLEELIHIEREMERQVENENEENQQRIEQERGQALEMRERAMETLGQTRKRTRQNGEGSGKEQKRRRSGDMMKWLQERVELEKEEKKAKREEEREYHEVQRVQQEEMTQAMHQTQQQFAMQMKLSDQFVQQQLQQQQQQHQQHQQEFNFLQQQMIAIMQQQHSKQMCW
;
A
#
# COMPACT_ATOMS: atom_id res chain seq x y z
N MET A 1 28.38 33.36 1.59
CA MET A 1 29.25 33.92 0.53
C MET A 1 28.43 33.86 -0.73
N ASP A 2 28.12 35.04 -1.26
CA ASP A 2 27.27 35.15 -2.45
C ASP A 2 28.01 34.55 -3.64
N ILE A 3 27.32 33.78 -4.49
CA ILE A 3 27.94 33.14 -5.66
C ILE A 3 28.51 34.22 -6.59
N ASP A 4 27.84 35.37 -6.66
CA ASP A 4 28.28 36.53 -7.43
C ASP A 4 29.57 37.17 -6.86
N GLU A 5 29.78 37.08 -5.55
CA GLU A 5 30.98 37.59 -4.87
C GLU A 5 32.22 36.72 -5.17
N VAL A 6 32.01 35.40 -5.30
CA VAL A 6 33.06 34.43 -5.67
C VAL A 6 33.46 34.59 -7.14
N PHE A 7 32.49 34.81 -8.02
CA PHE A 7 32.77 35.09 -9.44
C PHE A 7 33.45 36.44 -9.65
N ALA A 8 33.06 37.47 -8.89
CA ALA A 8 33.71 38.79 -8.93
C ALA A 8 35.16 38.74 -8.42
N ALA A 9 35.45 37.93 -7.40
CA ALA A 9 36.80 37.72 -6.89
C ALA A 9 37.70 36.99 -7.91
N ALA A 10 37.19 35.93 -8.55
CA ALA A 10 37.91 35.17 -9.56
C ALA A 10 38.19 35.99 -10.83
N ALA A 11 37.26 36.88 -11.24
CA ALA A 11 37.47 37.78 -12.38
C ALA A 11 38.59 38.80 -12.12
N LYS A 12 38.66 39.33 -10.89
CA LYS A 12 39.72 40.28 -10.46
C LYS A 12 41.12 39.65 -10.40
N GLU A 13 41.20 38.34 -10.13
CA GLU A 13 42.46 37.61 -10.04
C GLU A 13 43.02 37.27 -11.44
N ILE A 14 42.13 37.10 -12.43
CA ILE A 14 42.50 36.87 -13.84
C ILE A 14 42.95 38.19 -14.52
N GLU A 15 42.34 39.32 -14.18
CA GLU A 15 42.68 40.63 -14.74
C GLU A 15 44.08 41.13 -14.32
N ASN A 16 44.62 40.62 -13.21
CA ASN A 16 45.96 40.94 -12.69
C ASN A 16 47.09 40.01 -13.20
N SER A 17 46.79 39.04 -14.06
CA SER A 17 47.79 38.13 -14.63
C SER A 17 48.36 38.69 -15.95
N VAL A 18 49.69 38.82 -16.02
CA VAL A 18 50.47 39.60 -17.01
C VAL A 18 50.54 38.94 -18.41
N LEU A 19 49.66 38.00 -18.77
CA LEU A 19 49.89 37.14 -19.95
C LEU A 19 49.07 37.40 -21.22
N TYR A 20 48.03 38.23 -21.24
CA TYR A 20 47.34 38.57 -22.52
C TYR A 20 46.63 39.93 -22.49
N PRO A 21 47.08 40.94 -23.24
CA PRO A 21 46.33 42.19 -23.41
C PRO A 21 45.32 42.03 -24.55
N GLY A 22 44.03 42.27 -24.27
CA GLY A 22 43.03 42.57 -25.32
C GLY A 22 42.07 41.45 -25.75
N LEU A 23 41.30 40.88 -24.82
CA LEU A 23 40.12 40.06 -25.14
C LEU A 23 38.88 40.66 -24.47
N SER A 24 37.94 41.19 -25.26
CA SER A 24 36.76 41.94 -24.79
C SER A 24 35.45 41.16 -24.89
N ASN A 25 35.47 39.82 -24.89
CA ASN A 25 34.26 39.01 -24.97
C ASN A 25 34.21 37.92 -23.88
N THR A 26 33.18 37.98 -23.05
CA THR A 26 32.96 37.10 -21.88
C THR A 26 32.55 35.69 -22.27
N GLU A 27 32.11 35.45 -23.51
CA GLU A 27 31.72 34.12 -24.01
C GLU A 27 32.93 33.26 -24.41
N GLU A 28 34.00 33.86 -24.94
CA GLU A 28 35.21 33.12 -25.37
C GLU A 28 36.06 32.67 -24.17
N LEU A 29 36.09 33.46 -23.09
CA LEU A 29 36.70 33.08 -21.82
C LEU A 29 35.96 31.91 -21.14
N LYS A 30 34.62 31.88 -21.24
CA LYS A 30 33.80 30.76 -20.71
C LYS A 30 34.08 29.46 -21.45
N ALA A 31 34.29 29.51 -22.76
CA ALA A 31 34.63 28.35 -23.57
C ALA A 31 36.00 27.77 -23.19
N CYS A 32 37.02 28.61 -23.02
CA CYS A 32 38.36 28.14 -22.61
C CYS A 32 38.39 27.58 -21.18
N VAL A 33 37.61 28.13 -20.24
CA VAL A 33 37.56 27.64 -18.86
C VAL A 33 36.83 26.29 -18.75
N LEU A 34 35.84 26.03 -19.61
CA LEU A 34 35.11 24.76 -19.64
C LEU A 34 35.94 23.57 -20.17
N ASP A 35 36.96 23.85 -21.00
CA ASP A 35 37.82 22.82 -21.59
C ASP A 35 39.01 22.40 -20.70
N LEU A 36 39.30 23.15 -19.63
CA LEU A 36 40.44 22.92 -18.72
C LEU A 36 40.07 22.33 -17.35
N LEU A 37 38.79 22.00 -17.11
CA LEU A 37 38.35 21.44 -15.82
C LEU A 37 38.45 19.90 -15.79
N PRO A 38 39.21 19.31 -14.85
CA PRO A 38 39.41 17.87 -14.79
C PRO A 38 38.09 17.11 -14.55
N LEU A 39 38.03 15.91 -15.13
CA LEU A 39 36.86 15.04 -15.29
C LEU A 39 36.08 14.67 -14.00
N GLN A 40 36.55 15.02 -12.81
CA GLN A 40 35.84 14.75 -11.55
C GLN A 40 34.83 15.83 -11.13
N GLN A 41 34.79 17.00 -11.78
CA GLN A 41 33.85 18.07 -11.44
C GLN A 41 32.59 18.12 -12.32
N ARG A 42 32.54 17.29 -13.37
CA ARG A 42 31.37 17.14 -14.25
C ARG A 42 30.24 16.37 -13.57
N ASP A 43 30.54 15.42 -12.69
CA ASP A 43 29.51 14.61 -12.01
C ASP A 43 28.73 15.40 -10.96
N ILE A 44 29.40 16.29 -10.22
CA ILE A 44 28.74 17.13 -9.21
C ILE A 44 27.87 18.20 -9.88
N LYS A 45 28.32 18.78 -11.00
CA LYS A 45 27.51 19.71 -11.80
C LYS A 45 26.32 19.00 -12.47
N SER A 46 26.50 17.76 -12.95
CA SER A 46 25.42 16.95 -13.51
C SER A 46 24.33 16.65 -12.47
N LEU A 47 24.70 16.26 -11.25
CA LEU A 47 23.77 16.03 -10.14
C LEU A 47 23.09 17.32 -9.66
N ALA A 48 23.83 18.44 -9.56
CA ALA A 48 23.24 19.74 -9.21
C ALA A 48 22.27 20.24 -10.27
N VAL A 49 22.63 20.11 -11.56
CA VAL A 49 21.79 20.49 -12.71
C VAL A 49 20.54 19.61 -12.79
N GLN A 50 20.64 18.30 -12.53
CA GLN A 50 19.47 17.41 -12.44
C GLN A 50 18.58 17.73 -11.23
N GLY A 51 19.16 18.11 -10.09
CA GLY A 51 18.42 18.58 -8.92
C GLY A 51 17.65 19.87 -9.19
N THR A 52 18.30 20.86 -9.83
CA THR A 52 17.65 22.11 -10.26
C THR A 52 16.68 21.90 -11.42
N LEU A 53 16.91 20.98 -12.35
CA LEU A 53 15.95 20.64 -13.40
C LEU A 53 14.72 19.94 -12.82
N ARG A 54 14.88 19.06 -11.82
CA ARG A 54 13.75 18.45 -11.11
C ARG A 54 12.97 19.49 -10.31
N ALA A 55 13.67 20.41 -9.62
CA ALA A 55 13.03 21.51 -8.90
C ALA A 55 12.35 22.49 -9.86
N ALA A 56 13.00 22.86 -10.96
CA ALA A 56 12.45 23.75 -11.99
C ALA A 56 11.27 23.11 -12.73
N MET A 57 11.34 21.81 -13.07
CA MET A 57 10.19 21.08 -13.61
C MET A 57 9.05 21.02 -12.59
N SER A 58 9.34 20.81 -11.30
CA SER A 58 8.32 20.83 -10.25
C SER A 58 7.72 22.22 -10.03
N VAL A 59 8.48 23.29 -10.25
CA VAL A 59 8.01 24.69 -10.20
C VAL A 59 7.24 25.08 -11.48
N LEU A 60 7.65 24.58 -12.64
CA LEU A 60 6.94 24.75 -13.90
C LEU A 60 5.60 24.00 -13.91
N GLN A 61 5.51 22.84 -13.24
CA GLN A 61 4.25 22.14 -13.00
C GLN A 61 3.32 22.87 -12.00
N LEU A 62 3.83 23.85 -11.25
CA LEU A 62 3.04 24.73 -10.37
C LEU A 62 2.60 26.03 -11.07
N GLU A 63 3.38 26.55 -12.02
CA GLU A 63 3.06 27.74 -12.80
C GLU A 63 1.93 27.51 -13.82
N GLU A 64 1.72 26.28 -14.30
CA GLU A 64 0.65 25.94 -15.24
C GLU A 64 -0.75 25.83 -14.59
N ASN A 65 -0.85 26.00 -13.27
CA ASN A 65 -2.12 25.94 -12.52
C ASN A 65 -2.54 27.31 -11.97
N LYS A 66 -2.31 28.39 -12.73
CA LYS A 66 -3.01 29.67 -12.54
C LYS A 66 -4.47 29.50 -12.98
N LYS A 67 -5.25 28.76 -12.18
CA LYS A 67 -6.71 28.63 -12.33
C LYS A 67 -7.31 30.04 -12.26
N SER A 68 -7.86 30.49 -13.38
CA SER A 68 -8.82 31.58 -13.42
C SER A 68 -9.89 31.37 -12.35
N PRO A 69 -10.50 32.44 -11.78
CA PRO A 69 -11.53 32.29 -10.77
C PRO A 69 -12.73 31.57 -11.39
N LYS A 70 -12.76 30.23 -11.23
CA LYS A 70 -13.88 29.40 -11.65
C LYS A 70 -15.09 29.91 -10.90
N LYS A 71 -16.12 30.36 -11.63
CA LYS A 71 -17.41 30.76 -11.09
C LYS A 71 -17.84 29.71 -10.06
N SER A 72 -17.93 30.08 -8.79
CA SER A 72 -18.30 29.15 -7.73
C SER A 72 -19.68 28.59 -8.03
N MET A 73 -19.78 27.27 -8.15
CA MET A 73 -21.05 26.59 -8.38
C MET A 73 -22.08 26.99 -7.32
N VAL A 74 -23.28 27.37 -7.76
CA VAL A 74 -24.42 27.56 -6.87
C VAL A 74 -25.06 26.21 -6.60
N TRP A 75 -25.13 25.81 -5.33
CA TRP A 75 -25.78 24.59 -4.88
C TRP A 75 -27.31 24.70 -4.99
N SER A 76 -27.95 23.63 -5.41
CA SER A 76 -29.41 23.52 -5.53
C SER A 76 -29.84 22.11 -5.15
N LYS A 77 -31.11 21.91 -4.79
CA LYS A 77 -31.62 20.58 -4.38
C LYS A 77 -31.32 19.46 -5.39
N ALA A 78 -31.39 19.76 -6.68
CA ALA A 78 -31.06 18.79 -7.74
C ALA A 78 -29.56 18.43 -7.75
N LYS A 79 -28.69 19.41 -7.49
CA LYS A 79 -27.24 19.21 -7.39
C LYS A 79 -26.85 18.50 -6.10
N ASP A 80 -27.59 18.77 -5.02
CA ASP A 80 -27.42 18.10 -3.73
C ASP A 80 -27.72 16.60 -3.87
N LEU A 81 -28.78 16.22 -4.60
CA LEU A 81 -29.09 14.83 -4.91
C LEU A 81 -27.96 14.14 -5.70
N ILE A 82 -27.45 14.78 -6.75
CA ILE A 82 -26.32 14.26 -7.54
C ILE A 82 -25.10 14.04 -6.63
N LEU A 83 -24.79 15.04 -5.79
CA LEU A 83 -23.69 14.94 -4.85
C LEU A 83 -23.86 13.75 -3.88
N LEU A 84 -25.04 13.59 -3.28
CA LEU A 84 -25.28 12.51 -2.33
C LEU A 84 -25.19 11.13 -2.99
N LYS A 85 -25.65 11.00 -4.25
CA LYS A 85 -25.50 9.77 -5.04
C LYS A 85 -24.02 9.46 -5.32
N GLU A 86 -23.22 10.45 -5.70
CA GLU A 86 -21.78 10.26 -5.93
C GLU A 86 -21.04 9.92 -4.62
N ILE A 87 -21.41 10.53 -3.48
CA ILE A 87 -20.86 10.17 -2.17
C ILE A 87 -21.18 8.72 -1.80
N ALA A 88 -22.42 8.29 -2.04
CA ALA A 88 -22.84 6.92 -1.80
C ALA A 88 -22.10 5.93 -2.71
N ALA A 89 -21.94 6.26 -4.00
CA ALA A 89 -21.26 5.42 -4.97
C ALA A 89 -19.76 5.23 -4.66
N GLU A 90 -19.06 6.29 -4.25
CA GLU A 90 -17.63 6.21 -3.89
C GLU A 90 -17.40 5.63 -2.47
N GLY A 91 -18.45 5.55 -1.63
CA GLY A 91 -18.37 4.93 -0.31
C GLY A 91 -17.52 5.72 0.70
N VAL A 92 -17.50 7.05 0.60
CA VAL A 92 -16.59 7.92 1.39
C VAL A 92 -16.81 7.86 2.88
N MET A 93 -18.03 7.54 3.29
CA MET A 93 -18.40 7.42 4.69
C MET A 93 -17.97 6.09 5.30
N SER A 94 -17.70 5.07 4.49
CA SER A 94 -17.22 3.75 4.92
C SER A 94 -15.73 3.74 5.28
N ASN A 95 -15.01 4.83 5.00
CA ASN A 95 -13.58 4.93 5.25
C ASN A 95 -13.26 5.63 6.57
N LYS A 96 -12.18 5.17 7.22
CA LYS A 96 -11.67 5.75 8.47
C LYS A 96 -11.53 7.28 8.36
N PRO A 97 -12.09 8.06 9.30
CA PRO A 97 -11.93 9.51 9.32
C PRO A 97 -10.46 9.92 9.27
N ARG A 98 -10.16 11.03 8.59
CA ARG A 98 -8.80 11.57 8.42
C ARG A 98 -7.80 10.64 7.71
N SER A 99 -8.26 9.56 7.08
CA SER A 99 -7.41 8.72 6.23
C SER A 99 -7.07 9.41 4.90
N ARG A 100 -5.92 9.03 4.32
CA ARG A 100 -5.52 9.49 2.98
C ARG A 100 -6.51 9.02 1.92
N GLU A 101 -7.02 7.79 2.06
CA GLU A 101 -8.01 7.18 1.17
C GLU A 101 -9.32 7.96 1.12
N ARG A 102 -9.89 8.32 2.28
CA ARG A 102 -11.07 9.19 2.35
C ARG A 102 -10.82 10.53 1.66
N GLY A 103 -9.62 11.10 1.82
CA GLY A 103 -9.20 12.31 1.11
C GLY A 103 -9.18 12.16 -0.42
N MET A 104 -8.68 11.04 -0.93
CA MET A 104 -8.65 10.74 -2.37
C MET A 104 -10.05 10.54 -2.96
N GLN A 105 -10.96 9.89 -2.23
CA GLN A 105 -12.33 9.71 -2.70
C GLN A 105 -13.10 11.04 -2.77
N TRP A 106 -12.90 11.94 -1.79
CA TRP A 106 -13.41 13.31 -1.90
C TRP A 106 -12.87 14.06 -3.12
N GLN A 107 -11.66 13.73 -3.59
CA GLN A 107 -11.11 14.30 -4.81
C GLN A 107 -11.81 13.70 -6.04
N ARG A 108 -11.99 12.38 -6.10
CA ARG A 108 -12.72 11.69 -7.17
C ARG A 108 -14.14 12.20 -7.33
N ILE A 109 -14.88 12.38 -6.24
CA ILE A 109 -16.24 12.96 -6.30
C ILE A 109 -16.22 14.34 -6.93
N ALA A 110 -15.26 15.19 -6.56
CA ALA A 110 -15.16 16.53 -7.15
C ALA A 110 -14.79 16.47 -8.64
N ASP A 111 -13.95 15.51 -9.03
CA ASP A 111 -13.58 15.29 -10.44
C ASP A 111 -14.79 14.78 -11.24
N ASN A 112 -15.59 13.85 -10.71
CA ASN A 112 -16.84 13.35 -11.31
C ASN A 112 -17.85 14.49 -11.50
N ILE A 113 -18.08 15.30 -10.46
CA ILE A 113 -18.97 16.46 -10.54
C ILE A 113 -18.43 17.51 -11.54
N THR A 114 -17.11 17.69 -11.59
CA THR A 114 -16.48 18.57 -12.58
C THR A 114 -16.64 18.07 -14.01
N ALA A 115 -16.61 16.75 -14.23
CA ALA A 115 -16.88 16.14 -15.52
C ALA A 115 -18.32 16.37 -16.00
N LEU A 116 -19.29 16.53 -15.08
CA LEU A 116 -20.67 16.93 -15.38
C LEU A 116 -20.82 18.44 -15.73
N GLY A 117 -19.72 19.16 -15.93
CA GLY A 117 -19.70 20.57 -16.30
C GLY A 117 -19.82 21.53 -15.11
N GLN A 118 -19.73 21.03 -13.88
CA GLN A 118 -19.87 21.82 -12.66
C GLN A 118 -18.51 22.00 -12.00
N GLY A 119 -17.86 23.15 -12.17
CA GLY A 119 -16.55 23.40 -11.59
C GLY A 119 -16.57 23.44 -10.06
N VAL A 120 -16.19 22.35 -9.39
CA VAL A 120 -16.15 22.25 -7.92
C VAL A 120 -14.77 21.77 -7.46
N THR A 121 -14.39 22.14 -6.24
CA THR A 121 -13.18 21.62 -5.59
C THR A 121 -13.56 20.56 -4.56
N SER A 122 -12.66 19.61 -4.28
CA SER A 122 -12.86 18.59 -3.24
C SER A 122 -13.26 19.18 -1.88
N ARG A 123 -12.65 20.32 -1.51
CA ARG A 123 -12.98 21.03 -0.27
C ARG A 123 -14.42 21.55 -0.27
N ALA A 124 -14.87 22.18 -1.36
CA ALA A 124 -16.23 22.71 -1.46
C ALA A 124 -17.29 21.60 -1.39
N VAL A 125 -17.02 20.44 -2.02
CA VAL A 125 -17.88 19.26 -1.93
C VAL A 125 -18.03 18.79 -0.48
N ARG A 126 -16.91 18.59 0.22
CA ARG A 126 -16.90 18.13 1.61
C ARG A 126 -17.58 19.12 2.56
N ASP A 127 -17.25 20.40 2.43
CA ASP A 127 -17.81 21.46 3.26
C ASP A 127 -19.34 21.54 3.08
N HIS A 128 -19.83 21.41 1.84
CA HIS A 128 -21.26 21.41 1.56
C HIS A 128 -21.97 20.21 2.16
N TYR A 129 -21.41 18.99 2.02
CA TYR A 129 -21.94 17.80 2.69
C TYR A 129 -22.03 17.99 4.21
N ASN A 130 -20.97 18.50 4.84
CA ASN A 130 -20.93 18.72 6.29
C ASN A 130 -22.02 19.70 6.74
N VAL A 131 -22.28 20.75 5.97
CA VAL A 131 -23.36 21.69 6.22
C VAL A 131 -24.73 21.01 6.11
N MET A 132 -24.96 20.20 5.07
CA MET A 132 -26.20 19.43 4.91
C MET A 132 -26.42 18.46 6.07
N ALA A 133 -25.41 17.66 6.41
CA ALA A 133 -25.48 16.70 7.50
C ALA A 133 -25.74 17.39 8.85
N LYS A 134 -25.08 18.53 9.12
CA LYS A 134 -25.32 19.32 10.33
C LYS A 134 -26.74 19.86 10.41
N LYS A 135 -27.28 20.39 9.31
CA LYS A 135 -28.65 20.89 9.23
C LYS A 135 -29.67 19.77 9.47
N TYR A 136 -29.45 18.61 8.85
CA TYR A 136 -30.31 17.44 9.02
C TYR A 136 -30.32 16.96 10.48
N ARG A 137 -29.14 16.76 11.11
CA ARG A 137 -29.03 16.38 12.53
C ARG A 137 -29.74 17.38 13.45
N ALA A 138 -29.59 18.69 13.19
CA ALA A 138 -30.25 19.73 13.97
C ALA A 138 -31.78 19.69 13.82
N ARG A 139 -32.28 19.42 12.61
CA ARG A 139 -33.72 19.26 12.36
C ARG A 139 -34.28 18.03 13.08
N MET A 140 -33.66 16.86 12.92
CA MET A 140 -34.10 15.63 13.58
C MET A 140 -34.11 15.77 15.11
N ALA A 141 -33.06 16.39 15.68
CA ALA A 141 -33.00 16.64 17.13
C ALA A 141 -34.08 17.64 17.61
N GLN A 142 -34.52 18.57 16.75
CA GLN A 142 -35.60 19.49 17.06
C GLN A 142 -36.97 18.80 16.97
N GLU A 143 -37.18 17.95 15.97
CA GLU A 143 -38.39 17.13 15.80
C GLU A 143 -38.58 16.20 17.00
N GLU A 144 -37.55 15.44 17.39
CA GLU A 144 -37.56 14.59 18.60
C GLU A 144 -37.93 15.34 19.88
N ARG A 145 -37.55 16.62 19.99
CA ARG A 145 -37.85 17.46 21.17
C ARG A 145 -39.22 18.13 21.13
N SER A 146 -39.75 18.42 19.94
CA SER A 146 -40.89 19.32 19.78
C SER A 146 -42.19 18.59 19.43
N THR A 147 -42.12 17.41 18.83
CA THR A 147 -43.33 16.70 18.36
C THR A 147 -43.04 15.21 18.18
N GLY A 148 -43.75 14.35 18.92
CA GLY A 148 -43.71 12.89 18.75
C GLY A 148 -44.51 12.37 17.55
N GLU A 149 -44.73 13.20 16.54
CA GLU A 149 -45.51 12.87 15.35
C GLU A 149 -44.59 12.99 14.13
N GLY A 150 -43.88 11.88 13.85
CA GLY A 150 -43.10 11.72 12.63
C GLY A 150 -44.04 11.65 11.44
N GLY A 151 -43.97 12.64 10.54
CA GLY A 151 -45.02 12.79 9.54
C GLY A 151 -44.66 13.60 8.30
N ALA A 152 -43.38 13.76 7.97
CA ALA A 152 -42.98 14.21 6.64
C ALA A 152 -42.31 13.06 5.90
N GLU A 153 -42.83 12.71 4.73
CA GLU A 153 -42.19 11.76 3.82
C GLU A 153 -40.80 12.31 3.46
N LEU A 154 -39.75 11.60 3.88
CA LEU A 154 -38.37 11.99 3.61
C LEU A 154 -38.18 12.05 2.10
N THR A 155 -37.69 13.18 1.61
CA THR A 155 -37.29 13.26 0.19
C THR A 155 -36.15 12.28 -0.08
N GLU A 156 -36.00 11.80 -1.32
CA GLU A 156 -34.93 10.86 -1.71
C GLU A 156 -33.54 11.34 -1.26
N ALA A 157 -33.28 12.65 -1.37
CA ALA A 157 -32.03 13.26 -0.90
C ALA A 157 -31.87 13.20 0.63
N GLU A 158 -32.95 13.34 1.39
CA GLU A 158 -32.91 13.26 2.86
C GLU A 158 -32.74 11.83 3.35
N SER A 159 -33.37 10.85 2.70
CA SER A 159 -33.17 9.42 2.97
C SER A 159 -31.72 9.01 2.69
N LEU A 160 -31.16 9.38 1.53
CA LEU A 160 -29.74 9.13 1.23
C LEU A 160 -28.81 9.82 2.23
N LEU A 161 -29.14 11.06 2.64
CA LEU A 161 -28.34 11.78 3.62
C LEU A 161 -28.38 11.10 4.99
N GLU A 162 -29.53 10.58 5.41
CA GLU A 162 -29.69 9.81 6.65
C GLU A 162 -28.83 8.54 6.65
N GLU A 163 -28.90 7.75 5.56
CA GLU A 163 -28.10 6.53 5.40
C GLU A 163 -26.59 6.84 5.45
N LEU A 164 -26.14 7.88 4.75
CA LEU A 164 -24.74 8.30 4.78
C LEU A 164 -24.29 8.74 6.17
N ILE A 165 -25.15 9.45 6.93
CA ILE A 165 -24.86 9.83 8.31
C ILE A 165 -24.80 8.59 9.21
N HIS A 166 -25.66 7.60 8.98
CA HIS A 166 -25.65 6.35 9.74
C HIS A 166 -24.34 5.58 9.50
N ILE A 167 -23.93 5.42 8.24
CA ILE A 167 -22.65 4.79 7.88
C ILE A 167 -21.47 5.52 8.52
N GLU A 168 -21.46 6.86 8.45
CA GLU A 168 -20.40 7.67 9.07
C GLU A 168 -20.29 7.42 10.58
N ARG A 169 -21.42 7.38 11.30
CA ARG A 169 -21.44 7.10 12.75
C ARG A 169 -20.97 5.68 13.08
N GLU A 170 -21.34 4.69 12.27
CA GLU A 170 -20.91 3.32 12.48
C GLU A 170 -19.39 3.20 12.35
N MET A 171 -18.82 3.82 11.32
CA MET A 171 -17.38 3.85 11.12
C MET A 171 -16.65 4.60 12.23
N GLU A 172 -17.20 5.72 12.72
CA GLU A 172 -16.64 6.42 13.87
C GLU A 172 -16.62 5.55 15.13
N ARG A 173 -17.70 4.81 15.39
CA ARG A 173 -17.79 3.87 16.53
C ARG A 173 -16.80 2.72 16.40
N GLN A 174 -16.67 2.12 15.21
CA GLN A 174 -15.68 1.06 14.98
C GLN A 174 -14.26 1.54 15.25
N VAL A 175 -13.92 2.74 14.77
CA VAL A 175 -12.60 3.34 14.98
C VAL A 175 -12.35 3.66 16.46
N GLU A 176 -13.36 4.10 17.19
CA GLU A 176 -13.26 4.33 18.64
C GLU A 176 -12.99 3.02 19.39
N ASN A 177 -13.77 1.98 19.11
CA ASN A 177 -13.57 0.65 19.70
C ASN A 177 -12.17 0.09 19.42
N GLU A 178 -11.68 0.16 18.18
CA GLU A 178 -10.32 -0.25 17.82
C GLU A 178 -9.24 0.49 18.64
N ASN A 179 -9.43 1.79 18.84
CA ASN A 179 -8.49 2.60 19.61
C ASN A 179 -8.52 2.24 21.10
N GLU A 180 -9.71 2.02 21.66
CA GLU A 180 -9.88 1.58 23.05
C GLU A 180 -9.25 0.21 23.30
N GLU A 181 -9.49 -0.77 22.42
CA GLU A 181 -8.88 -2.10 22.49
C GLU A 181 -7.36 -2.02 22.41
N ASN A 182 -6.84 -1.21 21.48
CA ASN A 182 -5.40 -1.01 21.35
C ASN A 182 -4.80 -0.35 22.61
N GLN A 183 -5.50 0.63 23.20
CA GLN A 183 -5.08 1.29 24.43
C GLN A 183 -5.09 0.32 25.62
N GLN A 184 -6.11 -0.53 25.74
CA GLN A 184 -6.18 -1.56 26.77
C GLN A 184 -5.05 -2.58 26.62
N ARG A 185 -4.73 -3.00 25.38
CA ARG A 185 -3.62 -3.91 25.12
C ARG A 185 -2.27 -3.31 25.53
N ILE A 186 -2.04 -2.05 25.18
CA ILE A 186 -0.83 -1.31 25.59
C ILE A 186 -0.72 -1.22 27.12
N GLU A 187 -1.83 -0.93 27.81
CA GLU A 187 -1.84 -0.85 29.28
C GLU A 187 -1.61 -2.22 29.94
N GLN A 188 -2.17 -3.29 29.37
CA GLN A 188 -1.92 -4.66 29.83
C GLN A 188 -0.45 -5.07 29.64
N GLU A 189 0.14 -4.81 28.47
CA GLU A 189 1.55 -5.08 28.19
C GLU A 189 2.45 -4.27 29.14
N ARG A 190 2.10 -3.01 29.39
CA ARG A 190 2.80 -2.17 30.37
C ARG A 190 2.70 -2.73 31.78
N GLY A 191 1.53 -3.17 32.20
CA GLY A 191 1.31 -3.82 33.49
C GLY A 191 2.13 -5.09 33.66
N GLN A 192 2.16 -5.95 32.64
CA GLN A 192 2.97 -7.18 32.63
C GLN A 192 4.47 -6.87 32.71
N ALA A 193 4.95 -5.87 31.95
CA ALA A 193 6.35 -5.46 31.99
C ALA A 193 6.76 -4.90 33.37
N LEU A 194 5.90 -4.11 34.01
CA LEU A 194 6.12 -3.60 35.37
C LEU A 194 6.12 -4.74 36.39
N GLU A 195 5.19 -5.69 36.28
CA GLU A 195 5.13 -6.86 37.16
C GLU A 195 6.38 -7.74 37.01
N MET A 196 6.85 -7.99 35.78
CA MET A 196 8.10 -8.71 35.53
C MET A 196 9.30 -8.00 36.16
N ARG A 197 9.37 -6.67 36.03
CA ARG A 197 10.42 -5.86 36.65
C ARG A 197 10.36 -5.95 38.18
N GLU A 198 9.18 -5.85 38.76
CA GLU A 198 9.00 -5.97 40.21
C GLU A 198 9.43 -7.36 40.70
N ARG A 199 8.98 -8.43 40.03
CA ARG A 199 9.38 -9.81 40.32
C ARG A 199 10.88 -10.03 40.27
N ALA A 200 11.59 -9.41 39.32
CA ALA A 200 13.05 -9.50 39.23
C ALA A 200 13.77 -8.75 40.36
N MET A 201 13.14 -7.70 40.92
CA MET A 201 13.68 -6.89 42.02
C MET A 201 13.24 -7.41 43.41
N GLU A 202 12.39 -8.44 43.49
CA GLU A 202 11.98 -9.04 44.75
C GLU A 202 13.17 -9.67 45.49
N THR A 203 13.27 -9.40 46.79
CA THR A 203 14.19 -10.14 47.66
C THR A 203 13.65 -11.56 47.94
N LEU A 204 14.53 -12.51 48.25
CA LEU A 204 14.16 -13.91 48.54
C LEU A 204 13.03 -14.05 49.58
N GLY A 205 12.96 -13.14 50.56
CA GLY A 205 11.89 -13.10 51.57
C GLY A 205 10.54 -12.66 51.01
N GLN A 206 10.52 -11.73 50.05
CA GLN A 206 9.32 -11.25 49.37
C GLN A 206 8.81 -12.31 48.38
N THR A 207 9.69 -12.92 47.58
CA THR A 207 9.33 -14.02 46.67
C THR A 207 8.73 -15.20 47.43
N ARG A 208 9.32 -15.60 48.57
CA ARG A 208 8.77 -16.67 49.42
C ARG A 208 7.39 -16.34 49.99
N LYS A 209 7.09 -15.05 50.24
CA LYS A 209 5.77 -14.59 50.71
C LYS A 209 4.75 -14.58 49.58
N ARG A 210 5.12 -14.10 48.38
CA ARG A 210 4.28 -14.13 47.18
C ARG A 210 3.93 -15.55 46.75
N THR A 211 4.90 -16.46 46.68
CA THR A 211 4.68 -17.88 46.33
C THR A 211 3.79 -18.60 47.36
N ARG A 212 3.82 -18.19 48.64
CA ARG A 212 2.90 -18.70 49.67
C ARG A 212 1.48 -18.16 49.55
N GLN A 213 1.31 -16.89 49.11
CA GLN A 213 -0.01 -16.29 48.91
C GLN A 213 -0.65 -16.72 47.58
N ASN A 214 0.15 -16.91 46.52
CA ASN A 214 -0.31 -17.28 45.18
C ASN A 214 -0.54 -18.80 45.00
N GLY A 215 -0.44 -19.60 46.06
CA GLY A 215 -0.71 -21.03 46.06
C GLY A 215 0.30 -21.93 45.34
N GLU A 216 1.25 -21.37 44.59
CA GLU A 216 2.27 -22.14 43.83
C GLU A 216 3.38 -22.75 44.69
N GLY A 217 3.44 -22.41 45.99
CA GLY A 217 4.32 -23.09 46.95
C GLY A 217 3.49 -23.87 47.94
N SER A 218 3.72 -25.18 48.02
CA SER A 218 3.31 -26.05 49.13
C SER A 218 4.00 -25.61 50.44
N GLY A 219 3.63 -24.44 50.95
CA GLY A 219 4.06 -23.89 52.21
C GLY A 219 3.30 -24.54 53.36
N LYS A 220 3.42 -25.87 53.53
CA LYS A 220 3.06 -26.47 54.81
C LYS A 220 4.12 -26.07 55.82
N GLU A 221 3.67 -25.24 56.76
CA GLU A 221 4.36 -24.87 57.99
C GLU A 221 5.14 -26.06 58.56
N GLN A 222 6.43 -25.86 58.79
CA GLN A 222 7.39 -26.90 59.16
C GLN A 222 7.14 -27.32 60.62
N LYS A 223 6.04 -28.04 60.86
CA LYS A 223 5.76 -28.68 62.14
C LYS A 223 6.61 -29.93 62.22
N ARG A 224 7.56 -29.94 63.17
CA ARG A 224 8.44 -31.09 63.48
C ARG A 224 7.62 -32.38 63.51
N ARG A 225 7.84 -33.28 62.55
CA ARG A 225 7.17 -34.59 62.48
C ARG A 225 8.16 -35.74 62.58
N ARG A 226 7.77 -36.74 63.36
CA ARG A 226 8.48 -37.99 63.66
C ARG A 226 8.92 -38.72 62.38
N SER A 227 10.09 -39.37 62.42
CA SER A 227 10.83 -39.96 61.29
C SER A 227 10.11 -40.95 60.35
N GLY A 228 8.89 -41.40 60.65
CA GLY A 228 8.15 -42.33 59.77
C GLY A 228 7.46 -41.66 58.57
N ASP A 229 6.96 -40.44 58.74
CA ASP A 229 6.20 -39.69 57.72
C ASP A 229 7.14 -39.09 56.64
N MET A 230 8.39 -38.80 57.02
CA MET A 230 9.40 -38.24 56.12
C MET A 230 9.82 -39.22 55.03
N MET A 231 9.97 -40.51 55.35
CA MET A 231 10.50 -41.48 54.39
C MET A 231 9.49 -41.81 53.29
N LYS A 232 8.19 -41.86 53.63
CA LYS A 232 7.10 -42.00 52.66
C LYS A 232 7.03 -40.79 51.74
N TRP A 233 7.15 -39.58 52.29
CA TRP A 233 7.18 -38.35 51.49
C TRP A 233 8.40 -38.27 50.56
N LEU A 234 9.57 -38.75 51.00
CA LEU A 234 10.76 -38.81 50.14
C LEU A 234 10.58 -39.80 48.98
N GLN A 235 9.95 -40.96 49.22
CA GLN A 235 9.64 -41.92 48.16
C GLN A 235 8.64 -41.34 47.15
N GLU A 236 7.55 -40.77 47.64
CA GLU A 236 6.50 -40.14 46.82
C GLU A 236 7.06 -38.97 45.98
N ARG A 237 7.97 -38.18 46.55
CA ARG A 237 8.63 -37.07 45.83
C ARG A 237 9.60 -37.56 44.74
N VAL A 238 10.35 -38.64 45.00
CA VAL A 238 11.23 -39.24 44.00
C VAL A 238 10.43 -39.86 42.85
N GLU A 239 9.27 -40.44 43.15
CA GLU A 239 8.38 -41.04 42.16
C GLU A 239 7.74 -39.97 41.27
N LEU A 240 7.23 -38.88 41.87
CA LEU A 240 6.72 -37.72 41.13
C LEU A 240 7.80 -37.07 40.24
N GLU A 241 9.02 -36.86 40.76
CA GLU A 241 10.11 -36.28 39.97
C GLU A 241 10.49 -37.18 38.78
N LYS A 242 10.43 -38.51 38.97
CA LYS A 242 10.67 -39.49 37.91
C LYS A 242 9.56 -39.48 36.86
N GLU A 243 8.31 -39.27 37.26
CA GLU A 243 7.16 -39.15 36.35
C GLU A 243 7.20 -37.84 35.56
N GLU A 244 7.44 -36.70 36.20
CA GLU A 244 7.61 -35.40 35.53
C GLU A 244 8.76 -35.45 34.50
N LYS A 245 9.88 -36.09 34.85
CA LYS A 245 11.02 -36.28 33.93
C LYS A 245 10.72 -37.24 32.78
N LYS A 246 9.74 -38.14 32.92
CA LYS A 246 9.27 -38.99 31.83
C LYS A 246 8.31 -38.23 30.93
N ALA A 247 7.32 -37.54 31.51
CA ALA A 247 6.36 -36.72 30.79
C ALA A 247 7.05 -35.66 29.93
N LYS A 248 8.04 -34.95 30.49
CA LYS A 248 8.82 -33.95 29.75
C LYS A 248 9.57 -34.53 28.54
N ARG A 249 10.13 -35.73 28.67
CA ARG A 249 10.79 -36.42 27.54
C ARG A 249 9.80 -36.95 26.52
N GLU A 250 8.55 -37.21 26.91
CA GLU A 250 7.50 -37.63 26.01
C GLU A 250 6.96 -36.45 25.21
N GLU A 251 6.67 -35.33 25.87
CA GLU A 251 6.29 -34.07 25.24
C GLU A 251 7.37 -33.57 24.25
N GLU A 252 8.66 -33.68 24.60
CA GLU A 252 9.75 -33.33 23.69
C GLU A 252 9.78 -34.24 22.44
N ARG A 253 9.45 -35.53 22.58
CA ARG A 253 9.34 -36.45 21.44
C ARG A 253 8.12 -36.13 20.58
N GLU A 254 6.98 -35.88 21.18
CA GLU A 254 5.76 -35.49 20.46
C GLU A 254 5.96 -34.18 19.71
N TYR A 255 6.62 -33.19 20.32
CA TYR A 255 6.97 -31.94 19.67
C TYR A 255 7.85 -32.15 18.42
N HIS A 256 8.90 -32.98 18.54
CA HIS A 256 9.75 -33.32 17.41
C HIS A 256 9.00 -34.11 16.32
N GLU A 257 8.09 -34.99 16.69
CA GLU A 257 7.27 -35.75 15.75
C GLU A 257 6.30 -34.85 14.98
N VAL A 258 5.60 -33.94 15.68
CA VAL A 258 4.70 -32.95 15.07
C VAL A 258 5.48 -32.04 14.11
N GLN A 259 6.69 -31.60 14.47
CA GLN A 259 7.53 -30.83 13.55
C GLN A 259 7.93 -31.63 12.31
N ARG A 260 8.28 -32.92 12.47
CA ARG A 260 8.64 -33.78 11.35
C ARG A 260 7.46 -33.98 10.40
N VAL A 261 6.26 -34.25 10.95
CA VAL A 261 5.03 -34.38 10.17
C VAL A 261 4.70 -33.09 9.42
N GLN A 262 4.77 -31.92 10.08
CA GLN A 262 4.55 -30.64 9.40
C GLN A 262 5.57 -30.39 8.27
N GLN A 263 6.84 -30.77 8.47
CA GLN A 263 7.87 -30.64 7.45
C GLN A 263 7.60 -31.59 6.27
N GLU A 264 7.21 -32.83 6.54
CA GLU A 264 6.82 -33.81 5.52
C GLU A 264 5.59 -33.35 4.73
N GLU A 265 4.55 -32.85 5.40
CA GLU A 265 3.35 -32.27 4.77
C GLU A 265 3.69 -31.07 3.88
N MET A 266 4.52 -30.14 4.37
CA MET A 266 4.97 -28.99 3.58
C MET A 266 5.75 -29.45 2.33
N THR A 267 6.61 -30.44 2.47
CA THR A 267 7.41 -30.98 1.36
C THR A 267 6.50 -31.68 0.34
N GLN A 268 5.50 -32.44 0.82
CA GLN A 268 4.52 -33.09 -0.04
C GLN A 268 3.65 -32.07 -0.77
N ALA A 269 3.18 -31.02 -0.10
CA ALA A 269 2.42 -29.93 -0.71
C ALA A 269 3.23 -29.22 -1.79
N MET A 270 4.51 -28.89 -1.51
CA MET A 270 5.41 -28.30 -2.51
C MET A 270 5.58 -29.21 -3.73
N HIS A 271 5.73 -30.52 -3.52
CA HIS A 271 5.86 -31.47 -4.62
C HIS A 271 4.57 -31.55 -5.46
N GLN A 272 3.39 -31.55 -4.82
CA GLN A 272 2.10 -31.50 -5.52
C GLN A 272 1.96 -30.22 -6.34
N THR A 273 2.30 -29.05 -5.78
CA THR A 273 2.28 -27.78 -6.51
C THR A 273 3.25 -27.79 -7.70
N GLN A 274 4.46 -28.33 -7.52
CA GLN A 274 5.44 -28.46 -8.61
C GLN A 274 4.92 -29.38 -9.72
N GLN A 275 4.26 -30.50 -9.38
CA GLN A 275 3.64 -31.39 -10.37
C GLN A 275 2.50 -30.70 -11.13
N GLN A 276 1.64 -29.94 -10.45
CA GLN A 276 0.57 -29.15 -11.09
C GLN A 276 1.15 -28.11 -12.05
N PHE A 277 2.18 -27.39 -11.64
CA PHE A 277 2.86 -26.41 -12.50
C PHE A 277 3.53 -27.08 -13.71
N ALA A 278 4.20 -28.22 -13.51
CA ALA A 278 4.79 -28.99 -14.60
C ALA A 278 3.74 -29.51 -15.59
N MET A 279 2.56 -29.90 -15.11
CA MET A 279 1.44 -30.30 -15.98
C MET A 279 0.90 -29.12 -16.78
N GLN A 280 0.73 -27.95 -16.16
CA GLN A 280 0.29 -26.72 -16.83
C GLN A 280 1.30 -26.26 -17.90
N MET A 281 2.60 -26.32 -17.60
CA MET A 281 3.68 -26.05 -18.56
C MET A 281 3.59 -27.00 -19.76
N LYS A 282 3.46 -28.31 -19.53
CA LYS A 282 3.32 -29.30 -20.62
C LYS A 282 2.09 -29.04 -21.50
N LEU A 283 0.96 -28.67 -20.89
CA LEU A 283 -0.25 -28.30 -21.63
C LEU A 283 -0.04 -27.02 -22.46
N SER A 284 0.64 -26.02 -21.90
CA SER A 284 0.99 -24.80 -22.61
C SER A 284 1.93 -25.07 -23.80
N ASP A 285 2.99 -25.86 -23.59
CA ASP A 285 3.93 -26.23 -24.66
C ASP A 285 3.22 -27.00 -25.79
N GLN A 286 2.31 -27.92 -25.45
CA GLN A 286 1.52 -28.65 -26.43
C GLN A 286 0.61 -27.71 -27.23
N PHE A 287 -0.03 -26.74 -26.57
CA PHE A 287 -0.86 -25.73 -27.23
C PHE A 287 -0.05 -24.86 -28.19
N VAL A 288 1.11 -24.39 -27.76
CA VAL A 288 2.02 -23.57 -28.61
C VAL A 288 2.54 -24.37 -29.79
N GLN A 289 2.93 -25.64 -29.59
CA GLN A 289 3.33 -26.52 -30.70
C GLN A 289 2.20 -26.71 -31.72
N GLN A 290 0.97 -26.92 -31.25
CA GLN A 290 -0.19 -27.09 -32.13
C GLN A 290 -0.47 -25.82 -32.94
N GLN A 291 -0.38 -24.65 -32.30
CA GLN A 291 -0.56 -23.37 -32.99
C GLN A 291 0.52 -23.14 -34.05
N LEU A 292 1.78 -23.43 -33.73
CA LEU A 292 2.89 -23.30 -34.67
C LEU A 292 2.74 -24.25 -35.86
N GLN A 293 2.29 -25.48 -35.63
CA GLN A 293 2.05 -26.46 -36.68
C GLN A 293 0.92 -26.01 -37.62
N GLN A 294 -0.17 -25.44 -37.09
CA GLN A 294 -1.23 -24.85 -37.91
C GLN A 294 -0.72 -23.70 -38.78
N GLN A 295 0.07 -22.79 -38.21
CA GLN A 295 0.63 -21.67 -38.97
C GLN A 295 1.55 -22.15 -40.10
N GLN A 296 2.36 -23.19 -39.84
CA GLN A 296 3.21 -23.80 -40.87
C GLN A 296 2.39 -24.43 -42.01
N GLN A 297 1.29 -25.13 -41.69
CA GLN A 297 0.39 -25.70 -42.69
C GLN A 297 -0.27 -24.61 -43.55
N GLN A 298 -0.76 -23.54 -42.94
CA GLN A 298 -1.30 -22.40 -43.69
C GLN A 298 -0.26 -21.76 -44.62
N HIS A 299 0.97 -21.60 -44.13
CA HIS A 299 2.06 -21.07 -44.96
C HIS A 299 2.38 -21.98 -46.15
N GLN A 300 2.45 -23.30 -45.95
CA GLN A 300 2.65 -24.26 -47.04
C GLN A 300 1.51 -24.23 -48.06
N GLN A 301 0.25 -24.15 -47.60
CA GLN A 301 -0.90 -24.02 -48.51
C GLN A 301 -0.79 -22.74 -49.35
N HIS A 302 -0.49 -21.61 -48.72
CA HIS A 302 -0.32 -20.34 -49.43
C HIS A 302 0.83 -20.40 -50.46
N GLN A 303 1.93 -21.07 -50.10
CA GLN A 303 3.06 -21.25 -51.01
C GLN A 303 2.71 -22.17 -52.19
N GLN A 304 1.91 -23.22 -51.98
CA GLN A 304 1.40 -24.08 -53.05
C GLN A 304 0.44 -23.32 -53.98
N GLU A 305 -0.48 -22.52 -53.43
CA GLU A 305 -1.38 -21.66 -54.22
C GLU A 305 -0.60 -20.65 -55.05
N PHE A 306 0.40 -19.99 -54.45
CA PHE A 306 1.27 -19.05 -55.16
C PHE A 306 2.06 -19.72 -56.29
N ASN A 307 2.66 -20.89 -56.03
CA ASN A 307 3.38 -21.66 -57.04
C ASN A 307 2.46 -22.15 -58.16
N PHE A 308 1.22 -22.53 -57.84
CA PHE A 308 0.22 -22.91 -58.84
C PHE A 308 -0.17 -21.72 -59.72
N LEU A 309 -0.44 -20.55 -59.11
CA LEU A 309 -0.76 -19.32 -59.82
C LEU A 309 0.40 -18.87 -60.73
N GLN A 310 1.64 -18.96 -60.24
CA GLN A 310 2.84 -18.65 -61.00
C GLN A 310 2.99 -19.58 -62.21
N GLN A 311 2.80 -20.89 -62.04
CA GLN A 311 2.83 -21.86 -63.15
C GLN A 311 1.74 -21.58 -64.18
N GLN A 312 0.51 -21.25 -63.74
CA GLN A 312 -0.57 -20.87 -64.64
C GLN A 312 -0.22 -19.62 -65.45
N MET A 313 0.38 -18.61 -64.82
CA MET A 313 0.82 -17.38 -65.50
C MET A 313 1.92 -17.66 -66.55
N ILE A 314 2.90 -18.50 -66.22
CA ILE A 314 3.95 -18.92 -67.16
C ILE A 314 3.35 -19.68 -68.36
N ALA A 315 2.39 -20.58 -68.12
CA ALA A 315 1.73 -21.33 -69.19
C ALA A 315 0.93 -20.41 -70.13
N ILE A 316 0.21 -19.42 -69.60
CA ILE A 316 -0.51 -18.41 -70.40
C ILE A 316 0.48 -17.58 -71.22
N MET A 317 1.58 -17.14 -70.62
CA MET A 317 2.61 -16.36 -71.30
C MET A 317 3.25 -17.17 -72.45
N GLN A 318 3.56 -18.45 -72.23
CA GLN A 318 4.09 -19.34 -73.27
C GLN A 318 3.10 -19.53 -74.42
N GLN A 319 1.79 -19.69 -74.15
CA GLN A 319 0.77 -19.78 -75.19
C GLN A 319 0.66 -18.48 -76.01
N GLN A 320 0.78 -17.31 -75.38
CA GLN A 320 0.75 -16.04 -76.10
C GLN A 320 1.99 -15.86 -76.98
N HIS A 321 3.18 -16.19 -76.48
CA HIS A 321 4.41 -16.15 -77.28
C HIS A 321 4.36 -17.10 -78.47
N SER A 322 3.87 -18.34 -78.28
CA SER A 322 3.71 -19.32 -79.37
C SER A 322 2.76 -18.83 -80.47
N LYS A 323 1.67 -18.14 -80.10
CA LYS A 323 0.72 -17.55 -81.07
C LYS A 323 1.28 -16.34 -81.81
N GLN A 324 2.18 -15.56 -81.21
CA GLN A 324 2.84 -14.44 -81.89
C GLN A 324 3.95 -14.88 -82.87
N MET A 325 4.46 -16.11 -82.75
CA MET A 325 5.52 -16.65 -83.62
C MET A 325 4.98 -17.45 -84.83
N CYS A 326 3.66 -17.56 -85.00
CA CYS A 326 2.99 -18.29 -86.10
C CYS A 326 2.38 -17.37 -87.18
N TRP A 327 2.90 -16.14 -87.33
CA TRP A 327 2.67 -15.24 -88.47
C TRP A 327 3.98 -15.01 -89.22
#